data_AF-A0A840CD26-F1
#
_entry.id   AF-A0A840CD26-F1
#
_cell.length_a   1.000
_cell.length_b   1.000
_cell.length_c   1.000
_cell.angle_alpha   90.00
_cell.angle_beta   90.00
_cell.angle_gamma   90.00
#
_symmetry.space_group_name_H-M   'P 1'
#
loop_
_entity.id
_entity.type
_entity.pdbx_description
1 polymer ?
#
loop_
_entity_poly.entity_id
_entity_poly.type
_entity_poly.pdbx_seq_one_letter_code
_entity_poly.pdbx_strand_id
1 'polypeptide(L)' 'MQDAMETGDAGYIAHALGVIARAHGMSQIAKEAGLSQEALYKALSPDGNPTLSTLLGVMKALHIKLTVSEM' A
#
# COMPACT_ATOMS: atom_id res chain seq x y z
N MET A 1 -0.04 8.58 -7.11
CA MET A 1 0.98 7.51 -7.02
C MET A 1 2.30 7.94 -7.58
N GLN A 2 2.38 8.52 -8.78
CA GLN A 2 3.65 9.03 -9.29
C GLN A 2 4.23 10.11 -8.36
N ASP A 3 3.43 11.10 -8.00
CA ASP A 3 3.75 12.13 -6.99
C ASP A 3 4.25 11.54 -5.67
N ALA A 4 3.57 10.51 -5.14
CA ALA A 4 3.96 9.86 -3.90
C ALA A 4 5.31 9.14 -4.02
N MET A 5 5.54 8.43 -5.13
CA MET A 5 6.82 7.75 -5.38
C MET A 5 7.98 8.74 -5.55
N GLU A 6 7.75 9.88 -6.18
CA GLU A 6 8.76 10.95 -6.35
C GLU A 6 9.24 11.54 -5.02
N THR A 7 8.42 11.48 -3.95
CA THR A 7 8.83 11.98 -2.63
C THR A 7 9.90 11.13 -1.94
N GLY A 8 9.96 9.81 -2.24
CA GLY A 8 10.75 8.86 -1.48
C GLY A 8 10.29 8.65 -0.02
N ASP A 9 9.17 9.24 0.39
CA ASP A 9 8.64 9.15 1.75
C ASP A 9 7.76 7.90 1.91
N ALA A 10 8.18 6.98 2.78
CA ALA A 10 7.49 5.72 2.98
C ALA A 10 6.06 5.89 3.52
N GLY A 11 5.83 6.86 4.42
CA GLY A 11 4.52 7.13 5.00
C GLY A 11 3.56 7.72 3.96
N TYR A 12 4.03 8.64 3.13
CA TYR A 12 3.22 9.21 2.06
C TYR A 12 2.88 8.17 0.97
N ILE A 13 3.82 7.30 0.60
CA ILE A 13 3.57 6.17 -0.31
C ILE A 13 2.54 5.20 0.29
N ALA A 14 2.69 4.85 1.57
CA ALA A 14 1.74 3.98 2.28
C ALA A 14 0.34 4.59 2.33
N HIS A 15 0.25 5.89 2.62
CA HIS A 15 -1.00 6.63 2.64
C HIS A 15 -1.68 6.64 1.28
N ALA A 16 -0.95 6.92 0.21
CA ALA A 16 -1.47 6.91 -1.16
C ALA A 16 -2.03 5.53 -1.54
N LEU A 17 -1.33 4.45 -1.20
CA LEU A 17 -1.85 3.08 -1.35
C LEU A 17 -3.10 2.84 -0.50
N GLY A 18 -3.16 3.40 0.70
CA GLY A 18 -4.34 3.34 1.57
C GLY A 18 -5.57 4.05 1.00
N VAL A 19 -5.39 5.12 0.23
CA VAL A 19 -6.49 5.78 -0.50
C VAL A 19 -7.01 4.85 -1.60
N ILE A 20 -6.13 4.23 -2.38
CA ILE A 20 -6.52 3.29 -3.45
C ILE A 20 -7.20 2.06 -2.84
N ALA A 21 -6.64 1.47 -1.78
CA ALA A 21 -7.20 0.31 -1.10
C ALA A 21 -8.62 0.57 -0.57
N ARG A 22 -8.90 1.77 -0.06
CA ARG A 22 -10.26 2.17 0.37
C ARG A 22 -11.24 2.20 -0.80
N ALA A 23 -10.83 2.74 -1.94
CA ALA A 23 -11.68 2.79 -3.14
C ALA A 23 -12.03 1.39 -3.69
N HIS A 24 -11.15 0.41 -3.51
CA HIS A 24 -11.34 -0.98 -3.94
C HIS A 24 -12.01 -1.90 -2.89
N GLY A 25 -12.27 -1.39 -1.67
CA GLY A 25 -12.90 -2.15 -0.59
C GLY A 25 -11.88 -2.78 0.37
N MET A 26 -11.74 -2.18 1.54
CA MET A 26 -10.67 -2.53 2.49
C MET A 26 -10.71 -4.00 2.96
N SER A 27 -11.90 -4.56 3.15
CA SER A 27 -12.07 -5.94 3.60
C SER A 27 -11.54 -6.96 2.60
N GLN A 28 -11.75 -6.70 1.30
CA GLN A 28 -11.25 -7.56 0.25
C GLN A 28 -9.73 -7.47 0.16
N ILE A 29 -9.20 -6.24 0.15
CA ILE A 29 -7.75 -6.01 0.07
C ILE A 29 -7.01 -6.62 1.26
N ALA A 30 -7.54 -6.48 2.48
CA ALA A 30 -6.94 -7.11 3.67
C ALA A 30 -6.86 -8.63 3.52
N LYS A 31 -7.95 -9.26 3.09
CA LYS A 31 -8.02 -10.72 2.87
C LYS A 31 -7.00 -11.18 1.82
N GLU A 32 -6.95 -10.50 0.68
CA GLU A 32 -6.03 -10.84 -0.41
C GLU A 32 -4.56 -10.57 -0.08
N ALA A 33 -4.30 -9.53 0.70
CA ALA A 33 -2.96 -9.20 1.21
C ALA A 33 -2.53 -10.11 2.39
N GLY A 34 -3.41 -10.97 2.91
CA GLY A 34 -3.12 -11.84 4.05
C GLY A 34 -3.01 -11.09 5.39
N LEU A 35 -3.74 -9.98 5.53
CA LEU A 35 -3.72 -9.09 6.69
C LEU A 35 -5.08 -9.05 7.37
N SER A 36 -5.10 -8.69 8.65
CA SER A 36 -6.33 -8.21 9.28
C SER A 36 -6.68 -6.81 8.76
N GLN A 37 -7.96 -6.43 8.80
CA GLN A 37 -8.37 -5.06 8.42
C GLN A 37 -7.70 -4.02 9.30
N GLU A 38 -7.59 -4.27 10.61
CA GLU A 38 -6.89 -3.40 11.55
C GLU A 38 -5.41 -3.21 11.19
N ALA A 39 -4.71 -4.31 10.88
CA ALA A 39 -3.32 -4.25 10.44
C ALA A 39 -3.17 -3.45 9.14
N LEU A 40 -4.08 -3.65 8.18
CA LEU A 40 -4.08 -2.90 6.92
C LEU A 40 -4.32 -1.40 7.14
N TYR A 41 -5.30 -1.03 7.98
CA TYR A 41 -5.57 0.36 8.33
C TYR A 41 -4.38 1.03 9.01
N LYS A 42 -3.74 0.35 9.98
CA LYS A 42 -2.57 0.87 10.66
C LYS A 42 -1.39 1.04 9.71
N ALA A 43 -1.15 0.03 8.88
CA ALA A 43 -0.06 0.01 7.92
C ALA A 43 -0.17 1.12 6.86
N LEU A 44 -1.38 1.43 6.38
CA LEU A 44 -1.61 2.43 5.33
C LEU A 44 -2.14 3.78 5.86
N SER A 45 -2.02 4.02 7.16
CA SER A 45 -2.35 5.31 7.77
C SER A 45 -1.28 6.37 7.44
N PRO A 46 -1.56 7.67 7.60
CA PRO A 46 -0.56 8.72 7.40
C PRO A 46 0.73 8.52 8.21
N ASP A 47 0.60 7.99 9.42
CA ASP A 47 1.71 7.69 10.34
C ASP A 47 2.11 6.20 10.29
N GLY A 48 1.63 5.47 9.28
CA GLY A 48 1.86 4.05 9.10
C GLY A 48 3.31 3.76 8.73
N ASN A 49 3.82 2.62 9.19
CA ASN A 49 5.13 2.10 8.79
C ASN A 49 4.96 0.65 8.29
N PRO A 50 4.44 0.47 7.07
CA PRO A 50 4.26 -0.87 6.52
C PRO A 50 5.62 -1.50 6.26
N THR A 51 5.77 -2.78 6.61
CA THR A 51 6.92 -3.56 6.13
C THR A 51 6.87 -3.67 4.61
N LEU A 52 8.02 -3.90 3.97
CA LEU A 52 8.06 -4.17 2.52
C LEU A 52 7.13 -5.32 2.11
N SER A 53 7.04 -6.37 2.92
CA SER A 53 6.11 -7.50 2.68
C SER A 53 4.64 -7.07 2.69
N THR A 54 4.25 -6.20 3.61
CA THR A 54 2.90 -5.62 3.68
C THR A 54 2.60 -4.81 2.42
N LEU A 55 3.53 -3.94 2.05
CA LEU A 55 3.44 -3.07 0.88
C LEU A 55 3.27 -3.87 -0.42
N LEU A 56 4.12 -4.88 -0.63
CA LEU A 56 4.05 -5.77 -1.79
C LEU A 56 2.76 -6.61 -1.81
N GLY A 57 2.29 -7.09 -0.64
CA GLY A 57 1.03 -7.82 -0.52
C GLY A 57 -0.18 -6.98 -0.91
N VAL A 58 -0.22 -5.73 -0.45
CA VAL A 58 -1.25 -4.75 -0.83
C VAL A 58 -1.18 -4.41 -2.31
N MET A 59 0.01 -4.13 -2.85
CA MET A 59 0.18 -3.86 -4.28
C MET A 59 -0.34 -5.02 -5.13
N LYS A 60 -0.04 -6.26 -4.73
CA LYS A 60 -0.53 -7.46 -5.43
C LYS A 60 -2.06 -7.57 -5.38
N ALA A 61 -2.68 -7.35 -4.22
CA ALA A 61 -4.14 -7.34 -4.05
C ALA A 61 -4.81 -6.23 -4.89
N LEU A 62 -4.09 -5.13 -5.14
CA LEU A 62 -4.55 -4.04 -6.00
C LEU A 62 -4.21 -4.23 -7.49
N HIS A 63 -3.63 -5.37 -7.87
CA HIS A 63 -3.11 -5.62 -9.22
C HIS A 63 -2.09 -4.57 -9.71
N ILE A 64 -1.36 -3.95 -8.77
CA ILE A 64 -0.27 -3.01 -9.05
C ILE A 64 1.04 -3.78 -9.13
N LYS A 65 1.82 -3.52 -10.19
CA LYS A 65 3.13 -4.13 -10.40
C LYS A 65 4.24 -3.13 -10.06
N LEU A 66 5.20 -3.55 -9.23
CA LEU A 66 6.46 -2.83 -9.06
C LEU A 66 7.41 -3.23 -10.19
N THR A 67 8.03 -2.25 -10.83
CA THR A 67 9.02 -2.45 -11.89
C THR A 67 10.30 -1.72 -11.55
N VAL A 68 11.44 -2.33 -11.86
CA VAL A 68 12.74 -1.67 -11.83
C VAL A 68 13.05 -1.17 -13.23
N SER A 69 13.43 0.09 -13.34
CA SER A 69 13.96 0.69 -14.57
C SER A 69 15.35 1.23 -14.28
N GLU A 70 16.27 1.05 -15.23
CA GLU A 70 17.53 1.78 -15.19
C GLU A 70 17.27 3.26 -15.52
N MET A 71 18.05 4.15 -14.89
CA MET A 71 17.98 5.59 -15.13
C MET A 71 18.59 5.98 -16.47
#